data_AF-A0A0Q4WYQ1-F1
#
_entry.id   AF-A0A0Q4WYQ1-F1
#
_cell.length_a   1.000
_cell.length_b   1.000
_cell.length_c   1.000
_cell.angle_alpha   90.00
_cell.angle_beta   90.00
_cell.angle_gamma   90.00
#
_symmetry.space_group_name_H-M   'P 1'
#
loop_
_entity.id
_entity.type
_entity.pdbx_description
1 polymer ?
#
loop_
_entity_poly.entity_id
_entity_poly.type
_entity_poly.pdbx_seq_one_letter_code
_entity_poly.pdbx_strand_id
1 'polypeptide(L)'
;MSASLSVGTIVARIFPNGTRSFFSDKGHEGWPAVPDYPADLFAVAAYLLETAGAYHYLVPRDEPANWSASALLMDLDEHAEWVKSGQTWMGHAAVPELVTRLWSEIGKHAGDPVFVEHRPHAPPARWWLPAIGLLVIADEACADLGYGTTREVIPSGSAATSWVYDAWYSSQERIYQSLLEKAQAHITYFPQHSTVCMQADPDVVCVQPKSRTPPMGCTLRTFSHNLATLPPRGIVRACWQRPPGPLRSDDDDALNLLLIPYPFQISAQWFKGHVRLTPEDADRSGVTNTTPWGWFELQQQWLNGRRQPRGMTRRDALIAFTIKLIERSMEDVGHLHGVVFPELALDWPIYERIVEAVVTRFPSIEFLVAGSSMNCKGEVANVALSSVFKSSNPDWLARTITTSRSKHHRWRLDESQISTYALAAALDPRVTWWEKTMVPKREIHVNVFREASTFTTMICEDMARVDPCHTVLRSIGPSLVFALLMDGPQVPERWPARYATVLADDPGSSVLTFTSLALIERANRTGRKDGSRSVALWKEDTGRTVAIPCPDGHHGVVLTLSGYRTTEATFDGRQNRDGRAWRFHGQQPVKLRPTRPGDEAMIALVTGAT
;
A
#
# COMPACT_ATOMS: atom_id res chain seq x y z
N MET A 1 -28.22 -22.15 26.56
CA MET A 1 -28.31 -21.39 25.30
C MET A 1 -27.11 -20.48 25.24
N SER A 2 -26.27 -20.62 24.22
CA SER A 2 -25.20 -19.64 23.97
C SER A 2 -25.87 -18.32 23.56
N ALA A 3 -25.55 -17.21 24.23
CA ALA A 3 -26.04 -15.90 23.82
C ALA A 3 -25.41 -15.54 22.47
N SER A 4 -26.20 -15.53 21.41
CA SER A 4 -25.76 -15.10 20.08
C SER A 4 -25.61 -13.58 20.02
N LEU A 5 -24.60 -13.08 19.30
CA LEU A 5 -24.47 -11.65 19.01
C LEU A 5 -25.72 -11.15 18.28
N SER A 6 -26.36 -10.11 18.80
CA SER A 6 -27.50 -9.46 18.14
C SER A 6 -27.06 -8.28 17.27
N VAL A 7 -27.90 -7.90 16.30
CA VAL A 7 -27.67 -6.72 15.44
C VAL A 7 -27.34 -5.50 16.28
N GLY A 8 -28.12 -5.29 17.35
CA GLY A 8 -27.92 -4.16 18.24
C GLY A 8 -26.66 -4.18 19.06
N THR A 9 -26.19 -5.37 19.43
CA THR A 9 -24.92 -5.53 20.13
C THR A 9 -23.75 -5.12 19.22
N ILE A 10 -23.81 -5.42 17.93
CA ILE A 10 -22.80 -4.98 16.96
C ILE A 10 -22.84 -3.46 16.76
N VAL A 11 -24.03 -2.88 16.56
CA VAL A 11 -24.17 -1.43 16.38
C VAL A 11 -23.61 -0.68 17.59
N ALA A 12 -23.95 -1.11 18.81
CA ALA A 12 -23.43 -0.50 20.04
C ALA A 12 -21.92 -0.68 20.20
N ARG A 13 -21.36 -1.79 19.70
CA ARG A 13 -19.91 -2.04 19.73
C ARG A 13 -19.16 -1.14 18.75
N ILE A 14 -19.70 -0.90 17.56
CA ILE A 14 -19.10 0.01 16.56
C ILE A 14 -19.24 1.46 17.02
N PHE A 15 -20.33 1.82 17.71
CA PHE A 15 -20.63 3.17 18.15
C PHE A 15 -20.80 3.26 19.67
N PRO A 16 -19.72 3.08 20.45
CA PRO A 16 -19.80 3.05 21.92
C PRO A 16 -20.27 4.38 22.53
N ASN A 17 -20.08 5.50 21.81
CA ASN A 17 -20.48 6.83 22.24
C ASN A 17 -21.78 7.32 21.58
N GLY A 18 -22.44 6.50 20.75
CA GLY A 18 -23.58 6.91 19.92
C GLY A 18 -23.24 7.04 18.44
N THR A 19 -24.27 7.06 17.61
CA THR A 19 -24.18 6.93 16.14
C THR A 19 -24.01 8.27 15.43
N ARG A 20 -24.38 9.39 16.06
CA ARG A 20 -24.28 10.74 15.47
C ARG A 20 -23.05 11.51 15.95
N SER A 21 -22.51 12.31 15.04
CA SER A 21 -21.15 12.82 15.09
C SER A 21 -21.07 14.33 14.87
N PHE A 22 -20.78 15.09 15.94
CA PHE A 22 -20.15 16.43 15.93
C PHE A 22 -20.83 17.62 15.21
N PHE A 23 -21.47 17.45 14.06
CA PHE A 23 -22.17 18.51 13.30
C PHE A 23 -23.58 18.80 13.82
N SER A 24 -24.07 17.97 14.74
CA SER A 24 -25.32 18.15 15.45
C SER A 24 -25.09 19.00 16.70
N ASP A 25 -25.78 20.13 16.82
CA ASP A 25 -25.81 20.97 18.03
C ASP A 25 -26.30 20.22 19.30
N LYS A 26 -26.82 18.99 19.14
CA LYS A 26 -27.44 18.19 20.21
C LYS A 26 -26.49 17.20 20.91
N GLY A 27 -25.21 17.17 20.54
CA GLY A 27 -24.25 16.20 21.09
C GLY A 27 -24.42 14.79 20.50
N HIS A 28 -23.79 13.79 21.13
CA HIS A 28 -23.89 12.41 20.69
C HIS A 28 -25.28 11.82 20.99
N GLU A 29 -26.02 11.43 19.94
CA GLU A 29 -27.27 10.68 20.07
C GLU A 29 -26.99 9.18 19.89
N GLY A 30 -27.48 8.38 20.83
CA GLY A 30 -27.45 6.92 20.72
C GLY A 30 -28.42 6.40 19.65
N TRP A 31 -28.23 5.14 19.26
CA TRP A 31 -29.22 4.42 18.45
C TRP A 31 -30.61 4.48 19.13
N PRO A 32 -31.71 4.82 18.43
CA PRO A 32 -31.99 4.64 17.00
C PRO A 32 -31.48 5.71 16.03
N ALA A 33 -30.77 6.75 16.48
CA ALA A 33 -30.28 7.80 15.58
C ALA A 33 -29.41 7.22 14.44
N VAL A 34 -29.55 7.76 13.23
CA VAL A 34 -28.78 7.32 12.05
C VAL A 34 -27.41 8.01 12.03
N PRO A 35 -26.31 7.28 11.70
CA PRO A 35 -25.02 7.91 11.42
C PRO A 35 -25.16 8.98 10.34
N ASP A 36 -24.70 10.18 10.65
CA ASP A 36 -24.78 11.37 9.81
C ASP A 36 -23.59 11.52 8.86
N TYR A 37 -22.50 10.77 9.11
CA TYR A 37 -21.35 10.71 8.23
C TYR A 37 -21.34 9.41 7.39
N PRO A 38 -21.25 9.48 6.04
CA PRO A 38 -21.36 8.31 5.18
C PRO A 38 -20.36 7.20 5.48
N ALA A 39 -19.08 7.50 5.75
CA ALA A 39 -18.10 6.45 6.04
C ALA A 39 -18.39 5.69 7.34
N ASP A 40 -19.02 6.33 8.33
CA ASP A 40 -19.47 5.67 9.56
C ASP A 40 -20.66 4.73 9.26
N LEU A 41 -21.62 5.18 8.45
CA LEU A 41 -22.73 4.33 7.99
C LEU A 41 -22.23 3.13 7.18
N PHE A 42 -21.26 3.35 6.28
CA PHE A 42 -20.61 2.29 5.53
C PHE A 42 -19.99 1.27 6.47
N ALA A 43 -19.22 1.72 7.48
CA ALA A 43 -18.54 0.84 8.43
C ALA A 43 -19.50 -0.14 9.13
N VAL A 44 -20.62 0.34 9.64
CA VAL A 44 -21.61 -0.51 10.33
C VAL A 44 -22.36 -1.43 9.37
N ALA A 45 -22.77 -0.93 8.20
CA ALA A 45 -23.47 -1.75 7.20
C ALA A 45 -22.57 -2.87 6.68
N ALA A 46 -21.33 -2.53 6.29
CA ALA A 46 -20.29 -3.45 5.90
C ALA A 46 -20.04 -4.54 6.94
N TYR A 47 -19.80 -4.14 8.18
CA TYR A 47 -19.46 -5.07 9.26
C TYR A 47 -20.62 -6.00 9.62
N LEU A 48 -21.86 -5.49 9.63
CA LEU A 48 -23.06 -6.31 9.83
C LEU A 48 -23.22 -7.35 8.72
N LEU A 49 -23.11 -6.93 7.45
CA LEU A 49 -23.22 -7.83 6.30
C LEU A 49 -22.11 -8.88 6.28
N GLU A 50 -20.88 -8.49 6.60
CA GLU A 50 -19.73 -9.39 6.68
C GLU A 50 -19.92 -10.43 7.79
N THR A 51 -20.30 -9.98 8.99
CA THR A 51 -20.50 -10.87 10.14
C THR A 51 -21.69 -11.82 9.94
N ALA A 52 -22.73 -11.38 9.25
CA ALA A 52 -23.91 -12.20 8.94
C ALA A 52 -23.69 -13.17 7.77
N GLY A 53 -22.69 -12.94 6.91
CA GLY A 53 -22.55 -13.64 5.63
C GLY A 53 -23.67 -13.31 4.64
N ALA A 54 -24.37 -12.18 4.82
CA ALA A 54 -25.57 -11.82 4.08
C ALA A 54 -25.30 -11.61 2.58
N TYR A 55 -24.12 -11.11 2.23
CA TYR A 55 -23.73 -10.79 0.86
C TYR A 55 -23.64 -12.04 -0.05
N HIS A 56 -23.52 -13.25 0.51
CA HIS A 56 -23.53 -14.51 -0.26
C HIS A 56 -24.88 -14.82 -0.92
N TYR A 57 -25.97 -14.23 -0.40
CA TYR A 57 -27.33 -14.53 -0.82
C TYR A 57 -27.89 -13.53 -1.83
N LEU A 58 -27.15 -12.46 -2.14
CA LEU A 58 -27.61 -11.41 -3.03
C LEU A 58 -27.72 -11.90 -4.46
N VAL A 59 -28.86 -11.64 -5.08
CA VAL A 59 -29.13 -11.96 -6.48
C VAL A 59 -29.84 -10.77 -7.15
N PRO A 60 -29.33 -10.25 -8.28
CA PRO A 60 -30.05 -9.26 -9.09
C PRO A 60 -31.35 -9.88 -9.62
N ARG A 61 -32.47 -9.15 -9.51
CA ARG A 61 -33.75 -9.62 -10.04
C ARG A 61 -33.83 -9.37 -11.55
N ASP A 62 -33.34 -10.32 -12.35
CA ASP A 62 -33.59 -10.39 -13.79
C ASP A 62 -34.57 -11.53 -14.10
N GLU A 63 -35.84 -11.18 -14.44
CA GLU A 63 -36.90 -12.10 -14.87
C GLU A 63 -37.20 -13.28 -13.89
N PRO A 64 -38.26 -14.13 -14.06
CA PRO A 64 -38.62 -15.12 -13.04
C PRO A 64 -37.68 -16.33 -13.11
N ALA A 65 -36.42 -16.14 -12.72
CA ALA A 65 -35.50 -17.23 -12.46
C ALA A 65 -35.93 -17.98 -11.19
N ASN A 66 -35.88 -19.32 -11.25
CA ASN A 66 -36.20 -20.25 -10.15
C ASN A 66 -35.13 -20.18 -9.03
N TRP A 67 -34.91 -19.01 -8.44
CA TRP A 67 -34.09 -18.87 -7.26
C TRP A 67 -34.80 -19.48 -6.06
N SER A 68 -34.02 -20.13 -5.18
CA SER A 68 -34.56 -20.64 -3.92
C SER A 68 -35.15 -19.50 -3.09
N ALA A 69 -36.14 -19.79 -2.22
CA ALA A 69 -36.74 -18.81 -1.31
C ALA A 69 -35.74 -18.11 -0.36
N SER A 70 -34.53 -18.62 -0.34
CA SER A 70 -33.35 -18.17 0.39
C SER A 70 -32.57 -17.06 -0.29
N ALA A 71 -32.81 -16.80 -1.57
CA ALA A 71 -32.15 -15.72 -2.31
C ALA A 71 -32.65 -14.36 -1.81
N LEU A 72 -31.72 -13.43 -1.63
CA LEU A 72 -32.00 -12.03 -1.35
C LEU A 72 -32.11 -11.30 -2.68
N LEU A 73 -33.34 -11.17 -3.17
CA LEU A 73 -33.64 -10.51 -4.44
C LEU A 73 -33.54 -9.00 -4.28
N MET A 74 -32.68 -8.37 -5.07
CA MET A 74 -32.58 -6.92 -5.18
C MET A 74 -33.39 -6.45 -6.38
N ASP A 75 -34.32 -5.54 -6.14
CA ASP A 75 -35.08 -4.86 -7.20
C ASP A 75 -34.21 -3.78 -7.87
N LEU A 76 -34.19 -3.75 -9.20
CA LEU A 76 -33.31 -2.83 -9.94
C LEU A 76 -33.74 -1.36 -9.81
N ASP A 77 -35.04 -1.09 -9.64
CA ASP A 77 -35.52 0.27 -9.42
C ASP A 77 -35.16 0.74 -8.01
N GLU A 78 -35.26 -0.15 -7.01
CA GLU A 78 -34.81 0.12 -5.64
C GLU A 78 -33.29 0.37 -5.58
N HIS A 79 -32.51 -0.43 -6.31
CA HIS A 79 -31.06 -0.24 -6.45
C HIS A 79 -30.70 1.12 -7.08
N ALA A 80 -31.40 1.51 -8.14
CA ALA A 80 -31.19 2.81 -8.78
C ALA A 80 -31.54 3.97 -7.82
N GLU A 81 -32.56 3.82 -6.97
CA GLU A 81 -32.91 4.78 -5.92
C GLU A 81 -31.76 4.92 -4.89
N TRP A 82 -31.15 3.80 -4.46
CA TRP A 82 -30.01 3.80 -3.55
C TRP A 82 -28.82 4.56 -4.13
N VAL A 83 -28.45 4.28 -5.39
CA VAL A 83 -27.33 4.94 -6.07
C VAL A 83 -27.57 6.46 -6.14
N LYS A 84 -28.75 6.87 -6.59
CA LYS A 84 -29.13 8.28 -6.69
C LYS A 84 -29.13 8.98 -5.32
N SER A 85 -29.58 8.29 -4.27
CA SER A 85 -29.56 8.82 -2.90
C SER A 85 -28.14 9.04 -2.41
N GLY A 86 -27.20 8.13 -2.70
CA GLY A 86 -25.79 8.29 -2.34
C GLY A 86 -25.13 9.46 -3.07
N GLN A 87 -25.34 9.58 -4.38
CA GLN A 87 -24.86 10.71 -5.18
C GLN A 87 -25.42 12.06 -4.69
N THR A 88 -26.68 12.08 -4.28
CA THR A 88 -27.30 13.28 -3.69
C THR A 88 -26.66 13.63 -2.35
N TRP A 89 -26.41 12.62 -1.51
CA TRP A 89 -25.80 12.80 -0.20
C TRP A 89 -24.34 13.26 -0.30
N MET A 90 -23.58 12.83 -1.31
CA MET A 90 -22.23 13.35 -1.59
C MET A 90 -22.21 14.89 -1.73
N GLY A 91 -23.23 15.47 -2.37
CA GLY A 91 -23.32 16.90 -2.64
C GLY A 91 -23.94 17.74 -1.52
N HIS A 92 -24.60 17.12 -0.53
CA HIS A 92 -25.34 17.83 0.52
C HIS A 92 -25.22 17.12 1.87
N ALA A 93 -24.84 17.85 2.92
CA ALA A 93 -24.64 17.28 4.26
C ALA A 93 -25.91 16.74 4.95
N ALA A 94 -27.10 17.06 4.45
CA ALA A 94 -28.35 16.57 5.02
C ALA A 94 -28.52 15.06 4.74
N VAL A 95 -28.76 14.28 5.80
CA VAL A 95 -29.00 12.83 5.69
C VAL A 95 -30.27 12.56 4.87
N PRO A 96 -30.22 11.76 3.79
CA PRO A 96 -31.40 11.44 3.00
C PRO A 96 -32.50 10.74 3.81
N GLU A 97 -33.76 11.00 3.47
CA GLU A 97 -34.91 10.35 4.10
C GLU A 97 -34.87 8.83 3.91
N LEU A 98 -34.46 8.36 2.73
CA LEU A 98 -34.26 6.94 2.42
C LEU A 98 -33.26 6.28 3.37
N VAL A 99 -32.14 6.94 3.68
CA VAL A 99 -31.14 6.46 4.66
C VAL A 99 -31.77 6.32 6.05
N THR A 100 -32.54 7.32 6.48
CA THR A 100 -33.25 7.28 7.77
C THR A 100 -34.26 6.13 7.84
N ARG A 101 -35.02 5.92 6.76
CA ARG A 101 -36.00 4.84 6.63
C ARG A 101 -35.34 3.46 6.71
N LEU A 102 -34.32 3.20 5.90
CA LEU A 102 -33.60 1.92 5.89
C LEU A 102 -32.91 1.64 7.23
N TRP A 103 -32.32 2.66 7.87
CA TRP A 103 -31.72 2.53 9.21
C TRP A 103 -32.76 2.20 10.28
N SER A 104 -33.95 2.81 10.21
CA SER A 104 -35.06 2.50 11.10
C SER A 104 -35.51 1.04 10.95
N GLU A 105 -35.53 0.50 9.73
CA GLU A 105 -35.82 -0.92 9.51
C GLU A 105 -34.80 -1.83 10.19
N ILE A 106 -33.49 -1.53 10.11
CA ILE A 106 -32.46 -2.27 10.87
C ILE A 106 -32.72 -2.16 12.39
N GLY A 107 -33.12 -0.97 12.85
CA GLY A 107 -33.52 -0.70 14.24
C GLY A 107 -34.57 -1.66 14.79
N LYS A 108 -35.57 -2.03 13.99
CA LYS A 108 -36.64 -2.97 14.38
C LYS A 108 -36.12 -4.38 14.67
N HIS A 109 -34.94 -4.72 14.13
CA HIS A 109 -34.30 -6.03 14.25
C HIS A 109 -33.14 -6.02 15.26
N ALA A 110 -33.10 -5.06 16.18
CA ALA A 110 -32.02 -4.92 17.16
C ALA A 110 -31.76 -6.15 18.05
N GLY A 111 -32.84 -6.86 18.40
CA GLY A 111 -32.79 -8.09 19.19
C GLY A 111 -32.48 -9.35 18.38
N ASP A 112 -32.53 -9.28 17.05
CA ASP A 112 -32.33 -10.43 16.19
C ASP A 112 -30.86 -10.85 16.17
N PRO A 113 -30.56 -12.15 16.05
CA PRO A 113 -29.19 -12.64 15.87
C PRO A 113 -28.59 -12.11 14.56
N VAL A 114 -27.29 -11.78 14.59
CA VAL A 114 -26.56 -11.31 13.41
C VAL A 114 -26.36 -12.44 12.42
N PHE A 115 -25.83 -13.56 12.91
CA PHE A 115 -25.71 -14.77 12.11
C PHE A 115 -26.96 -15.62 12.29
N VAL A 116 -27.62 -15.93 11.18
CA VAL A 116 -28.72 -16.88 11.13
C VAL A 116 -28.25 -18.07 10.31
N GLU A 117 -28.23 -19.26 10.93
CA GLU A 117 -27.91 -20.49 10.20
C GLU A 117 -28.91 -20.66 9.05
N HIS A 118 -28.38 -20.68 7.84
CA HIS A 118 -29.18 -20.72 6.67
C HIS A 118 -29.74 -22.13 6.43
N ARG A 119 -31.07 -22.23 6.26
CA ARG A 119 -31.76 -23.49 5.96
C ARG A 119 -32.35 -23.43 4.55
N PRO A 120 -32.31 -24.55 3.78
CA PRO A 120 -33.01 -24.61 2.50
C PRO A 120 -34.47 -24.16 2.65
N HIS A 121 -34.89 -23.20 1.83
CA HIS A 121 -36.25 -22.62 1.81
C HIS A 121 -36.61 -21.67 2.95
N ALA A 122 -35.68 -21.34 3.86
CA ALA A 122 -35.91 -20.25 4.81
C ALA A 122 -35.65 -18.89 4.13
N PRO A 123 -36.53 -17.89 4.33
CA PRO A 123 -36.30 -16.55 3.81
C PRO A 123 -35.09 -15.89 4.49
N PRO A 124 -34.38 -14.99 3.78
CA PRO A 124 -33.29 -14.23 4.38
C PRO A 124 -33.79 -13.33 5.51
N ALA A 125 -32.89 -12.94 6.41
CA ALA A 125 -33.24 -12.03 7.50
C ALA A 125 -33.71 -10.68 6.94
N ARG A 126 -34.81 -10.15 7.49
CA ARG A 126 -35.48 -8.95 6.96
C ARG A 126 -34.62 -7.69 6.96
N TRP A 127 -33.62 -7.63 7.83
CA TRP A 127 -32.70 -6.48 7.92
C TRP A 127 -31.56 -6.53 6.88
N TRP A 128 -31.35 -7.65 6.17
CA TRP A 128 -30.25 -7.78 5.20
C TRP A 128 -30.39 -6.84 4.00
N LEU A 129 -31.57 -6.76 3.38
CA LEU A 129 -31.78 -5.87 2.22
C LEU A 129 -31.60 -4.38 2.60
N PRO A 130 -32.18 -3.88 3.72
CA PRO A 130 -31.87 -2.54 4.20
C PRO A 130 -30.39 -2.29 4.45
N ALA A 131 -29.66 -3.26 5.00
CA ALA A 131 -28.21 -3.13 5.23
C ALA A 131 -27.43 -3.03 3.91
N ILE A 132 -27.83 -3.76 2.86
CA ILE A 132 -27.24 -3.63 1.52
C ILE A 132 -27.54 -2.25 0.93
N GLY A 133 -28.78 -1.77 1.03
CA GLY A 133 -29.13 -0.44 0.55
C GLY A 133 -28.31 0.66 1.22
N LEU A 134 -28.12 0.58 2.54
CA LEU A 134 -27.26 1.52 3.28
C LEU A 134 -25.78 1.41 2.89
N LEU A 135 -25.26 0.20 2.63
CA LEU A 135 -23.91 0.01 2.11
C LEU A 135 -23.71 0.72 0.77
N VAL A 136 -24.63 0.53 -0.17
CA VAL A 136 -24.60 1.14 -1.51
C VAL A 136 -24.69 2.66 -1.41
N ILE A 137 -25.66 3.18 -0.67
CA ILE A 137 -25.85 4.64 -0.49
C ILE A 137 -24.59 5.27 0.12
N ALA A 138 -24.02 4.66 1.16
CA ALA A 138 -22.84 5.18 1.83
C ALA A 138 -21.57 5.12 0.97
N ASP A 139 -21.40 4.04 0.20
CA ASP A 139 -20.29 3.87 -0.74
C ASP A 139 -20.34 4.95 -1.85
N GLU A 140 -21.50 5.16 -2.49
CA GLU A 140 -21.69 6.21 -3.50
C GLU A 140 -21.52 7.63 -2.94
N ALA A 141 -21.96 7.87 -1.70
CA ALA A 141 -21.77 9.15 -1.04
C ALA A 141 -20.29 9.48 -0.77
N CYS A 142 -19.42 8.47 -0.73
CA CYS A 142 -17.99 8.57 -0.51
C CYS A 142 -17.15 8.51 -1.80
N ALA A 143 -17.76 8.69 -2.97
CA ALA A 143 -17.03 8.82 -4.23
C ALA A 143 -15.90 9.88 -4.11
N ASP A 144 -14.73 9.54 -4.65
CA ASP A 144 -13.50 10.35 -4.64
C ASP A 144 -12.98 10.80 -3.26
N LEU A 145 -13.45 10.23 -2.15
CA LEU A 145 -12.99 10.60 -0.80
C LEU A 145 -11.47 10.51 -0.64
N GLY A 146 -10.81 9.56 -1.31
CA GLY A 146 -9.35 9.40 -1.26
C GLY A 146 -8.57 10.33 -2.19
N TYR A 147 -9.14 10.74 -3.31
CA TYR A 147 -8.43 11.46 -4.36
C TYR A 147 -8.69 12.97 -4.31
N GLY A 148 -9.80 13.37 -3.71
CA GLY A 148 -10.33 14.74 -3.76
C GLY A 148 -10.92 15.02 -5.14
N THR A 149 -11.97 15.83 -5.21
CA THR A 149 -12.54 16.22 -6.50
C THR A 149 -11.50 17.00 -7.30
N THR A 150 -11.13 16.47 -8.47
CA THR A 150 -10.23 17.08 -9.44
C THR A 150 -10.75 18.46 -9.84
N ARG A 151 -10.13 19.52 -9.32
CA ARG A 151 -10.43 20.92 -9.65
C ARG A 151 -9.30 21.48 -10.50
N GLU A 152 -9.46 21.47 -11.82
CA GLU A 152 -8.87 22.49 -12.70
C GLU A 152 -9.49 22.52 -14.12
N VAL A 153 -10.79 22.29 -14.27
CA VAL A 153 -11.54 22.83 -15.42
C VAL A 153 -12.91 23.25 -14.92
N ILE A 154 -13.10 24.55 -14.72
CA ILE A 154 -14.32 25.35 -14.97
C ILE A 154 -14.12 26.69 -14.22
N PRO A 155 -13.86 27.79 -14.95
CA PRO A 155 -14.05 29.13 -14.43
C PRO A 155 -15.54 29.33 -14.15
N SER A 156 -15.87 29.96 -13.03
CA SER A 156 -17.21 30.42 -12.62
C SER A 156 -18.24 29.35 -12.23
N GLY A 157 -18.34 29.08 -10.92
CA GLY A 157 -19.61 29.34 -10.22
C GLY A 157 -20.64 28.23 -9.96
N SER A 158 -20.48 26.95 -10.33
CA SER A 158 -21.55 25.96 -10.02
C SER A 158 -21.18 24.47 -9.97
N ALA A 159 -20.35 24.01 -9.02
CA ALA A 159 -20.40 22.60 -8.62
C ALA A 159 -19.94 22.42 -7.18
N ALA A 160 -20.79 21.76 -6.37
CA ALA A 160 -20.56 21.49 -4.96
C ALA A 160 -19.31 20.61 -4.77
N THR A 161 -18.43 20.99 -3.84
CA THR A 161 -17.40 20.10 -3.31
C THR A 161 -18.09 18.96 -2.55
N SER A 162 -17.53 17.75 -2.58
CA SER A 162 -18.01 16.66 -1.72
C SER A 162 -17.82 17.09 -0.27
N TRP A 163 -18.93 17.34 0.44
CA TRP A 163 -18.85 17.76 1.84
C TRP A 163 -18.21 16.66 2.71
N VAL A 164 -18.31 15.40 2.26
CA VAL A 164 -17.72 14.23 2.90
C VAL A 164 -16.19 14.32 2.87
N TYR A 165 -15.63 14.70 1.72
CA TYR A 165 -14.22 14.98 1.56
C TYR A 165 -13.82 16.21 2.38
N ASP A 166 -14.57 17.31 2.30
CA ASP A 166 -14.25 18.54 3.04
C ASP A 166 -14.22 18.29 4.56
N ALA A 167 -15.21 17.56 5.10
CA ALA A 167 -15.26 17.18 6.50
C ALA A 167 -14.07 16.29 6.92
N TRP A 168 -13.74 15.28 6.10
CA TRP A 168 -12.57 14.44 6.35
C TRP A 168 -11.27 15.24 6.30
N TYR A 169 -11.10 16.03 5.25
CA TYR A 169 -9.93 16.88 5.05
C TYR A 169 -9.75 17.87 6.20
N SER A 170 -10.80 18.56 6.64
CA SER A 170 -10.77 19.45 7.81
C SER A 170 -10.47 18.71 9.12
N SER A 171 -10.83 17.44 9.26
CA SER A 171 -10.40 16.65 10.44
C SER A 171 -8.88 16.42 10.49
N GLN A 172 -8.20 16.53 9.33
CA GLN A 172 -6.75 16.41 9.20
C GLN A 172 -6.02 17.76 9.37
N GLU A 173 -6.71 18.87 9.67
CA GLU A 173 -6.20 20.25 9.62
C GLU A 173 -4.86 20.47 10.36
N ARG A 174 -4.63 19.85 11.52
CA ARG A 174 -3.36 19.99 12.26
C ARG A 174 -2.14 19.54 11.45
N ILE A 175 -2.33 18.55 10.57
CA ILE A 175 -1.28 18.05 9.68
C ILE A 175 -0.98 19.13 8.66
N TYR A 176 -2.00 19.71 8.03
CA TYR A 176 -1.90 20.77 7.04
C TYR A 176 -1.25 22.05 7.59
N GLN A 177 -1.65 22.49 8.79
CA GLN A 177 -1.02 23.63 9.46
C GLN A 177 0.49 23.41 9.64
N SER A 178 0.93 22.20 9.98
CA SER A 178 2.36 21.89 10.06
C SER A 178 3.10 21.93 8.71
N LEU A 179 2.42 21.70 7.58
CA LEU A 179 2.99 21.82 6.23
C LEU A 179 3.07 23.28 5.77
N LEU A 180 2.23 24.15 6.34
CA LEU A 180 2.12 25.58 6.01
C LEU A 180 3.05 26.45 6.88
N GLU A 181 3.23 26.10 8.15
CA GLU A 181 4.00 26.90 9.11
C GLU A 181 5.52 26.66 9.05
N LYS A 182 5.97 25.49 8.57
CA LYS A 182 7.41 25.18 8.47
C LYS A 182 7.94 25.62 7.11
N ALA A 183 8.88 26.57 7.12
CA ALA A 183 9.66 26.99 5.95
C ALA A 183 10.65 25.91 5.44
N GLN A 184 10.27 24.63 5.49
CA GLN A 184 11.10 23.51 5.07
C GLN A 184 10.49 22.88 3.81
N ALA A 185 11.27 22.86 2.73
CA ALA A 185 10.85 22.27 1.46
C ALA A 185 10.55 20.76 1.58
N HIS A 186 11.12 20.08 2.58
CA HIS A 186 10.93 18.66 2.88
C HIS A 186 10.45 18.49 4.31
N ILE A 187 9.34 17.77 4.46
CA ILE A 187 8.71 17.48 5.76
C ILE A 187 8.50 15.98 5.94
N THR A 188 8.61 15.53 7.18
CA THR A 188 8.31 14.15 7.58
C THR A 188 6.90 14.07 8.15
N TYR A 189 6.16 13.05 7.75
CA TYR A 189 4.77 12.83 8.15
C TYR A 189 4.59 11.47 8.84
N PHE A 190 3.84 11.50 9.93
CA PHE A 190 3.51 10.33 10.74
C PHE A 190 1.99 10.20 10.80
N PRO A 191 1.39 9.35 9.96
CA PRO A 191 -0.06 9.19 9.89
C PRO A 191 -0.67 8.83 11.24
N GLN A 192 -1.65 9.62 11.69
CA GLN A 192 -2.32 9.41 12.98
C GLN A 192 -3.62 8.63 12.83
N HIS A 193 -4.30 8.76 11.69
CA HIS A 193 -5.60 8.16 11.44
C HIS A 193 -5.44 6.78 10.76
N SER A 194 -6.17 5.79 11.28
CA SER A 194 -6.24 4.44 10.71
C SER A 194 -7.52 4.19 9.91
N THR A 195 -8.45 5.14 9.92
CA THR A 195 -9.75 5.07 9.28
C THR A 195 -10.21 6.46 8.82
N VAL A 196 -11.05 6.52 7.80
CA VAL A 196 -11.77 7.75 7.38
C VAL A 196 -13.06 7.98 8.16
N CYS A 197 -13.50 7.01 8.96
CA CYS A 197 -14.63 7.14 9.88
C CYS A 197 -14.41 8.24 10.93
N MET A 198 -15.49 8.85 11.41
CA MET A 198 -15.46 9.87 12.45
C MET A 198 -15.86 9.31 13.83
N GLN A 199 -16.78 8.34 13.88
CA GLN A 199 -17.31 7.78 15.13
C GLN A 199 -17.15 6.27 15.27
N ALA A 200 -17.14 5.53 14.15
CA ALA A 200 -16.97 4.09 14.19
C ALA A 200 -15.66 3.75 14.91
N ASP A 201 -15.74 2.90 15.92
CA ASP A 201 -14.61 2.53 16.76
C ASP A 201 -13.56 1.79 15.90
N PRO A 202 -12.35 2.37 15.72
CA PRO A 202 -11.32 1.76 14.90
C PRO A 202 -10.72 0.48 15.50
N ASP A 203 -11.03 0.15 16.76
CA ASP A 203 -10.71 -1.14 17.38
C ASP A 203 -11.70 -2.25 17.01
N VAL A 204 -12.76 -1.92 16.28
CA VAL A 204 -13.79 -2.86 15.79
C VAL A 204 -13.73 -2.97 14.26
N VAL A 205 -13.74 -1.83 13.56
CA VAL A 205 -13.72 -1.78 12.09
C VAL A 205 -13.02 -0.52 11.62
N CYS A 206 -12.19 -0.64 10.59
CA CYS A 206 -11.61 0.50 9.91
C CYS A 206 -12.16 0.60 8.48
N VAL A 207 -12.25 1.81 7.97
CA VAL A 207 -12.63 2.08 6.58
C VAL A 207 -11.57 2.96 5.95
N GLN A 208 -11.21 2.67 4.70
CA GLN A 208 -10.33 3.51 3.90
C GLN A 208 -10.94 3.73 2.52
N PRO A 209 -10.48 4.75 1.77
CA PRO A 209 -10.79 4.83 0.36
C PRO A 209 -10.29 3.59 -0.37
N LYS A 210 -10.98 3.25 -1.45
CA LYS A 210 -10.66 2.15 -2.35
C LYS A 210 -10.13 2.73 -3.65
N SER A 211 -9.03 2.19 -4.12
CA SER A 211 -8.44 2.53 -5.41
C SER A 211 -8.99 1.66 -6.54
N ARG A 212 -9.29 0.39 -6.25
CA ARG A 212 -9.76 -0.57 -7.26
C ARG A 212 -10.77 -1.54 -6.70
N THR A 213 -11.76 -1.85 -7.53
CA THR A 213 -12.73 -2.92 -7.30
C THR A 213 -12.20 -4.21 -7.94
N PRO A 214 -11.99 -5.28 -7.16
CA PRO A 214 -11.53 -6.54 -7.71
C PRO A 214 -12.50 -7.08 -8.78
N PRO A 215 -11.99 -7.68 -9.87
CA PRO A 215 -12.84 -8.12 -10.99
C PRO A 215 -13.62 -9.41 -10.69
N MET A 216 -13.26 -10.14 -9.63
CA MET A 216 -13.80 -11.47 -9.34
C MET A 216 -13.99 -11.72 -7.84
N GLY A 217 -14.92 -12.63 -7.54
CA GLY A 217 -15.20 -13.12 -6.20
C GLY A 217 -16.49 -12.58 -5.59
N CYS A 218 -17.12 -13.37 -4.73
CA CYS A 218 -18.25 -12.95 -3.89
C CYS A 218 -17.70 -12.60 -2.51
N THR A 219 -17.21 -11.37 -2.35
CA THR A 219 -16.67 -10.85 -1.08
C THR A 219 -17.12 -9.42 -0.89
N LEU A 220 -17.10 -8.89 0.33
CA LEU A 220 -17.45 -7.49 0.54
C LEU A 220 -16.59 -6.51 -0.29
N ARG A 221 -15.36 -6.93 -0.67
CA ARG A 221 -14.46 -6.14 -1.52
C ARG A 221 -14.98 -5.93 -2.94
N THR A 222 -15.81 -6.83 -3.46
CA THR A 222 -16.46 -6.68 -4.78
C THR A 222 -17.81 -5.99 -4.71
N PHE A 223 -18.35 -5.74 -3.51
CA PHE A 223 -19.65 -5.07 -3.33
C PHE A 223 -19.56 -3.55 -3.21
N SER A 224 -18.36 -3.00 -2.99
CA SER A 224 -18.12 -1.57 -2.90
C SER A 224 -17.02 -1.13 -3.88
N HIS A 225 -17.09 0.10 -4.39
CA HIS A 225 -16.07 0.64 -5.32
C HIS A 225 -15.35 1.90 -4.83
N ASN A 226 -15.84 2.58 -3.78
CA ASN A 226 -15.24 3.81 -3.25
C ASN A 226 -14.61 3.60 -1.88
N LEU A 227 -15.18 2.69 -1.07
CA LEU A 227 -14.71 2.39 0.28
C LEU A 227 -14.29 0.94 0.44
N ALA A 228 -13.30 0.73 1.30
CA ALA A 228 -12.76 -0.56 1.68
C ALA A 228 -12.92 -0.80 3.18
N THR A 229 -13.60 -1.90 3.54
CA THR A 229 -13.66 -2.39 4.92
C THR A 229 -12.34 -3.08 5.28
N LEU A 230 -11.78 -2.69 6.41
CA LEU A 230 -10.48 -3.14 6.90
C LEU A 230 -10.59 -3.71 8.32
N PRO A 231 -9.67 -4.61 8.70
CA PRO A 231 -9.60 -5.12 10.06
C PRO A 231 -9.37 -3.99 11.09
N PRO A 232 -9.63 -4.28 12.38
CA PRO A 232 -9.26 -3.39 13.48
C PRO A 232 -7.83 -2.86 13.38
N ARG A 233 -7.62 -1.61 13.82
CA ARG A 233 -6.32 -0.92 13.78
C ARG A 233 -5.20 -1.66 14.54
N GLY A 234 -5.55 -2.55 15.47
CA GLY A 234 -4.60 -3.40 16.21
C GLY A 234 -3.98 -4.52 15.37
N ILE A 235 -4.62 -4.94 14.28
CA ILE A 235 -4.10 -5.97 13.37
C ILE A 235 -3.13 -5.34 12.37
N VAL A 236 -3.63 -4.38 11.58
CA VAL A 236 -2.86 -3.54 10.64
C VAL A 236 -3.57 -2.19 10.53
N ARG A 237 -2.81 -1.10 10.65
CA ARG A 237 -3.31 0.24 10.32
C ARG A 237 -3.12 0.49 8.83
N ALA A 238 -4.14 1.02 8.17
CA ALA A 238 -3.97 1.58 6.84
C ALA A 238 -4.01 3.11 6.94
N CYS A 239 -3.18 3.77 6.14
CA CYS A 239 -3.09 5.22 6.12
C CYS A 239 -3.10 5.69 4.66
N TRP A 240 -4.16 6.41 4.31
CA TRP A 240 -4.29 7.05 3.00
C TRP A 240 -3.57 8.40 3.00
N GLN A 241 -2.70 8.61 2.02
CA GLN A 241 -1.83 9.79 1.93
C GLN A 241 -2.01 10.44 0.57
N ARG A 242 -2.55 11.65 0.58
CA ARG A 242 -2.65 12.50 -0.61
C ARG A 242 -1.74 13.71 -0.43
N PRO A 243 -0.80 13.98 -1.35
CA PRO A 243 -0.03 15.22 -1.30
C PRO A 243 -0.98 16.43 -1.45
N PRO A 244 -0.72 17.55 -0.76
CA PRO A 244 -1.49 18.77 -0.98
C PRO A 244 -1.22 19.32 -2.39
N GLY A 245 -2.27 19.84 -3.04
CA GLY A 245 -2.16 20.48 -4.35
C GLY A 245 -2.77 19.66 -5.49
N PRO A 246 -2.69 20.16 -6.73
CA PRO A 246 -3.18 19.46 -7.90
C PRO A 246 -2.34 18.20 -8.16
N LEU A 247 -3.02 17.14 -8.59
CA LEU A 247 -2.41 15.89 -9.03
C LEU A 247 -2.25 15.94 -10.55
N ARG A 248 -1.21 15.28 -11.08
CA ARG A 248 -1.08 15.10 -12.53
C ARG A 248 -2.10 14.08 -13.01
N SER A 249 -2.57 14.23 -14.25
CA SER A 249 -3.47 13.25 -14.81
C SER A 249 -2.73 11.95 -15.10
N ASP A 250 -3.44 10.84 -14.95
CA ASP A 250 -2.94 9.52 -15.33
C ASP A 250 -2.69 9.40 -16.84
N ASP A 251 -3.38 10.23 -17.64
CA ASP A 251 -3.33 10.20 -19.10
C ASP A 251 -2.26 11.14 -19.69
N ASP A 252 -1.65 12.02 -18.88
CA ASP A 252 -0.72 13.05 -19.35
C ASP A 252 0.58 12.46 -19.91
N ASP A 253 1.16 11.49 -19.21
CA ASP A 253 2.51 10.98 -19.48
C ASP A 253 2.68 9.51 -19.13
N ALA A 254 3.58 8.83 -19.85
CA ALA A 254 4.12 7.55 -19.40
C ALA A 254 4.82 7.69 -18.04
N LEU A 255 4.79 6.66 -17.21
CA LEU A 255 5.47 6.63 -15.92
C LEU A 255 6.88 6.01 -16.10
N ASN A 256 7.91 6.85 -16.06
CA ASN A 256 9.31 6.47 -16.20
C ASN A 256 9.95 6.33 -14.81
N LEU A 257 10.39 5.12 -14.46
CA LEU A 257 10.94 4.78 -13.16
C LEU A 257 12.42 4.41 -13.27
N LEU A 258 13.30 5.10 -12.54
CA LEU A 258 14.70 4.73 -12.43
C LEU A 258 14.88 3.74 -11.27
N LEU A 259 15.24 2.52 -11.61
CA LEU A 259 15.56 1.45 -10.67
C LEU A 259 17.06 1.42 -10.44
N ILE A 260 17.50 1.71 -9.20
CA ILE A 260 18.93 1.70 -8.82
C ILE A 260 19.18 0.49 -7.91
N PRO A 261 19.75 -0.63 -8.43
CA PRO A 261 19.85 -1.91 -7.71
C PRO A 261 21.01 -1.91 -6.71
N TYR A 262 21.07 -0.88 -5.87
CA TYR A 262 22.09 -0.66 -4.87
C TYR A 262 21.76 -1.40 -3.56
N PRO A 263 22.72 -2.01 -2.85
CA PRO A 263 24.16 -2.02 -3.15
C PRO A 263 24.55 -2.93 -4.32
N PHE A 264 25.70 -2.63 -4.93
CA PHE A 264 26.28 -3.45 -6.00
C PHE A 264 27.13 -4.61 -5.48
N GLN A 265 27.61 -4.53 -4.23
CA GLN A 265 28.41 -5.56 -3.58
C GLN A 265 28.03 -5.71 -2.11
N ILE A 266 28.05 -6.95 -1.63
CA ILE A 266 27.82 -7.27 -0.22
C ILE A 266 28.76 -8.39 0.25
N SER A 267 29.48 -8.16 1.33
CA SER A 267 30.40 -9.16 1.92
C SER A 267 29.65 -10.09 2.86
N ALA A 268 30.01 -11.38 2.88
CA ALA A 268 29.49 -12.33 3.87
C ALA A 268 29.78 -11.85 5.29
N GLN A 269 30.93 -11.22 5.51
CA GLN A 269 31.35 -10.73 6.82
C GLN A 269 30.47 -9.62 7.39
N TRP A 270 29.60 -9.02 6.57
CA TRP A 270 28.66 -7.99 7.03
C TRP A 270 27.42 -8.59 7.67
N PHE A 271 27.17 -9.88 7.47
CA PHE A 271 26.20 -10.64 8.24
C PHE A 271 26.86 -11.06 9.56
N LYS A 272 26.19 -10.77 10.69
CA LYS A 272 26.69 -11.08 12.03
C LYS A 272 25.71 -11.98 12.75
N GLY A 273 26.10 -13.24 12.96
CA GLY A 273 25.32 -14.23 13.69
C GLY A 273 25.57 -14.20 15.20
N HIS A 274 24.50 -14.29 15.98
CA HIS A 274 24.49 -14.57 17.41
C HIS A 274 23.63 -15.81 17.68
N VAL A 275 24.28 -16.97 17.84
CA VAL A 275 23.59 -18.23 18.18
C VAL A 275 22.90 -18.10 19.53
N ARG A 276 21.64 -18.55 19.63
CA ARG A 276 20.86 -18.58 20.87
C ARG A 276 20.72 -19.99 21.42
N LEU A 277 20.57 -20.96 20.51
CA LEU A 277 20.56 -22.36 20.84
C LEU A 277 21.54 -23.07 19.89
N THR A 278 22.59 -23.65 20.46
CA THR A 278 23.60 -24.36 19.70
C THR A 278 23.09 -25.74 19.25
N PRO A 279 23.69 -26.34 18.21
CA PRO A 279 23.48 -27.75 17.88
C PRO A 279 23.71 -28.67 19.08
N GLU A 280 24.78 -28.44 19.84
CA GLU A 280 25.13 -29.26 21.01
C GLU A 280 24.11 -29.14 22.15
N ASP A 281 23.55 -27.94 22.37
CA ASP A 281 22.50 -27.73 23.37
C ASP A 281 21.17 -28.38 22.95
N ALA A 282 20.85 -28.33 21.65
CA ALA A 282 19.68 -29.00 21.10
C ALA A 282 19.78 -30.52 21.31
N ASP A 283 20.95 -31.11 21.05
CA ASP A 283 21.23 -32.54 21.26
C ASP A 283 21.18 -32.95 22.74
N ARG A 284 21.71 -32.10 23.65
CA ARG A 284 21.73 -32.35 25.10
C ARG A 284 20.38 -32.21 25.79
N SER A 285 19.44 -31.47 25.20
CA SER A 285 18.14 -31.19 25.81
C SER A 285 17.29 -32.44 26.05
N GLY A 286 17.61 -33.58 25.42
CA GLY A 286 16.81 -34.81 25.46
C GLY A 286 15.45 -34.67 24.77
N VAL A 287 15.11 -33.48 24.27
CA VAL A 287 13.92 -33.19 23.49
C VAL A 287 14.24 -33.51 22.03
N THR A 288 13.74 -34.64 21.56
CA THR A 288 13.83 -35.04 20.15
C THR A 288 13.31 -33.92 19.25
N ASN A 289 14.08 -33.54 18.22
CA ASN A 289 13.76 -32.52 17.20
C ASN A 289 13.91 -31.03 17.60
N THR A 290 14.72 -30.70 18.60
CA THR A 290 15.04 -29.30 18.86
C THR A 290 15.89 -28.72 17.73
N THR A 291 15.40 -27.68 17.03
CA THR A 291 16.13 -27.05 15.92
C THR A 291 17.03 -25.92 16.45
N PRO A 292 18.35 -25.93 16.19
CA PRO A 292 19.25 -24.85 16.58
C PRO A 292 18.83 -23.53 15.94
N TRP A 293 18.92 -22.43 16.68
CA TRP A 293 18.51 -21.12 16.17
C TRP A 293 19.33 -19.95 16.72
N GLY A 294 19.34 -18.85 15.97
CA GLY A 294 20.06 -17.65 16.32
C GLY A 294 19.52 -16.39 15.65
N TRP A 295 20.10 -15.25 16.03
CA TRP A 295 19.82 -13.95 15.43
C TRP A 295 20.91 -13.57 14.43
N PHE A 296 20.56 -12.98 13.30
CA PHE A 296 21.54 -12.30 12.45
C PHE A 296 21.23 -10.81 12.31
N GLU A 297 22.28 -10.01 12.25
CA GLU A 297 22.23 -8.60 11.89
C GLU A 297 22.99 -8.37 10.58
N LEU A 298 22.55 -7.39 9.79
CA LEU A 298 23.26 -6.96 8.60
C LEU A 298 23.86 -5.57 8.81
N GLN A 299 25.18 -5.49 8.77
CA GLN A 299 25.90 -4.24 8.91
C GLN A 299 26.05 -3.58 7.54
N GLN A 300 25.48 -2.39 7.36
CA GLN A 300 25.53 -1.62 6.11
C GLN A 300 26.91 -0.98 5.83
N GLN A 301 27.97 -1.79 5.79
CA GLN A 301 29.33 -1.33 5.50
C GLN A 301 29.50 -0.88 4.04
N TRP A 302 28.50 -1.07 3.18
CA TRP A 302 28.49 -0.43 1.85
C TRP A 302 28.16 1.06 1.93
N LEU A 303 27.57 1.58 3.00
CA LEU A 303 27.36 3.03 3.17
C LEU A 303 28.57 3.72 3.80
N ASN A 304 29.42 2.94 4.48
CA ASN A 304 30.57 3.42 5.22
C ASN A 304 31.87 3.02 4.48
N GLY A 305 32.91 3.86 4.51
CA GLY A 305 34.14 3.57 3.77
C GLY A 305 35.29 4.50 4.15
N ARG A 306 36.52 4.06 3.93
CA ARG A 306 37.72 4.90 4.12
C ARG A 306 37.63 6.11 3.19
N ARG A 307 37.90 7.31 3.73
CA ARG A 307 38.03 8.54 2.92
C ARG A 307 39.08 8.31 1.83
N GLN A 308 38.73 8.63 0.58
CA GLN A 308 39.70 8.77 -0.50
C GLN A 308 40.66 9.94 -0.19
N PRO A 309 41.88 9.97 -0.76
CA PRO A 309 42.84 11.06 -0.55
C PRO A 309 42.32 12.47 -0.91
N ARG A 310 41.23 12.56 -1.70
CA ARG A 310 40.54 13.81 -2.09
C ARG A 310 39.33 14.19 -1.23
N GLY A 311 39.10 13.52 -0.09
CA GLY A 311 38.13 13.96 0.93
C GLY A 311 36.65 13.59 0.75
N MET A 312 36.22 13.12 -0.44
CA MET A 312 34.83 12.68 -0.67
C MET A 312 34.51 11.39 0.10
N THR A 313 33.42 11.39 0.87
CA THR A 313 32.94 10.18 1.56
C THR A 313 32.13 9.30 0.62
N ARG A 314 31.98 8.01 0.93
CA ARG A 314 31.13 7.10 0.13
C ARG A 314 29.66 7.54 0.11
N ARG A 315 29.19 8.15 1.21
CA ARG A 315 27.84 8.72 1.30
C ARG A 315 27.65 9.88 0.33
N ASP A 316 28.61 10.81 0.28
CA ASP A 316 28.57 11.93 -0.67
C ASP A 316 28.65 11.44 -2.12
N ALA A 317 29.51 10.43 -2.37
CA ALA A 317 29.63 9.81 -3.67
C ALA A 317 28.32 9.14 -4.12
N LEU A 318 27.60 8.46 -3.22
CA LEU A 318 26.30 7.84 -3.54
C LEU A 318 25.22 8.86 -3.90
N ILE A 319 25.18 10.01 -3.20
CA ILE A 319 24.25 11.09 -3.51
C ILE A 319 24.56 11.69 -4.89
N ALA A 320 25.84 12.02 -5.13
CA ALA A 320 26.29 12.56 -6.42
C ALA A 320 26.07 11.57 -7.58
N PHE A 321 26.31 10.28 -7.32
CA PHE A 321 26.06 9.19 -8.23
C PHE A 321 24.58 9.09 -8.61
N THR A 322 23.69 9.13 -7.62
CA THR A 322 22.23 9.04 -7.83
C THR A 322 21.74 10.19 -8.70
N ILE A 323 22.17 11.42 -8.38
CA ILE A 323 21.82 12.62 -9.14
C ILE A 323 22.28 12.51 -10.59
N LYS A 324 23.53 12.10 -10.84
CA LYS A 324 24.03 11.91 -12.21
C LYS A 324 23.29 10.81 -12.95
N LEU A 325 22.84 9.77 -12.26
CA LEU A 325 22.09 8.68 -12.86
C LEU A 325 20.69 9.15 -13.26
N ILE A 326 20.05 10.03 -12.47
CA ILE A 326 18.81 10.71 -12.84
C ILE A 326 19.04 11.54 -14.11
N GLU A 327 20.04 12.41 -14.13
CA GLU A 327 20.37 13.24 -15.30
C GLU A 327 20.58 12.39 -16.56
N ARG A 328 21.42 11.35 -16.46
CA ARG A 328 21.68 10.44 -17.57
C ARG A 328 20.45 9.68 -18.03
N SER A 329 19.52 9.37 -17.13
CA SER A 329 18.26 8.72 -17.49
C SER A 329 17.36 9.68 -18.27
N MET A 330 17.28 10.93 -17.84
CA MET A 330 16.49 11.98 -18.51
C MET A 330 17.01 12.35 -19.89
N GLU A 331 18.32 12.18 -20.17
CA GLU A 331 18.87 12.33 -21.52
C GLU A 331 18.24 11.36 -22.55
N ASP A 332 17.72 10.21 -22.10
CA ASP A 332 17.13 9.19 -22.96
C ASP A 332 15.60 9.28 -23.01
N VAL A 333 14.94 9.38 -21.85
CA VAL A 333 13.47 9.37 -21.76
C VAL A 333 12.82 10.76 -21.63
N GLY A 334 13.62 11.83 -21.60
CA GLY A 334 13.17 13.21 -21.41
C GLY A 334 12.76 13.52 -19.96
N HIS A 335 11.72 12.83 -19.47
CA HIS A 335 11.19 13.02 -18.13
C HIS A 335 11.26 11.73 -17.30
N LEU A 336 11.73 11.88 -16.07
CA LEU A 336 11.71 10.83 -15.06
C LEU A 336 10.66 11.16 -14.00
N HIS A 337 9.87 10.17 -13.61
CA HIS A 337 8.73 10.32 -12.72
C HIS A 337 8.93 9.65 -11.35
N GLY A 338 9.72 8.58 -11.29
CA GLY A 338 10.00 7.89 -10.02
C GLY A 338 11.44 7.41 -9.91
N VAL A 339 11.96 7.37 -8.68
CA VAL A 339 13.26 6.76 -8.36
C VAL A 339 13.04 5.71 -7.27
N VAL A 340 13.55 4.50 -7.50
CA VAL A 340 13.33 3.36 -6.60
C VAL A 340 14.65 2.70 -6.21
N PHE A 341 14.81 2.41 -4.92
CA PHE A 341 15.91 1.65 -4.33
C PHE A 341 15.39 0.41 -3.57
N PRO A 342 16.11 -0.73 -3.58
CA PRO A 342 15.66 -1.97 -2.95
C PRO A 342 15.77 -1.94 -1.42
N GLU A 343 15.44 -3.06 -0.77
CA GLU A 343 15.48 -3.22 0.70
C GLU A 343 16.87 -2.88 1.26
N LEU A 344 16.90 -2.10 2.35
CA LEU A 344 18.12 -1.69 3.04
C LEU A 344 19.18 -1.04 2.12
N ALA A 345 18.79 -0.44 1.00
CA ALA A 345 19.74 0.24 0.12
C ALA A 345 20.39 1.46 0.80
N LEU A 346 19.60 2.25 1.53
CA LEU A 346 20.01 3.55 2.08
C LEU A 346 19.91 3.59 3.62
N ASP A 347 20.28 4.74 4.19
CA ASP A 347 19.89 5.18 5.53
C ASP A 347 19.18 6.55 5.43
N TRP A 348 18.58 7.02 6.53
CA TRP A 348 17.81 8.27 6.55
C TRP A 348 18.62 9.50 6.08
N PRO A 349 19.85 9.75 6.58
CA PRO A 349 20.64 10.92 6.16
C PRO A 349 20.96 10.96 4.66
N ILE A 350 21.17 9.80 4.02
CA ILE A 350 21.41 9.75 2.56
C ILE A 350 20.10 10.00 1.81
N TYR A 351 19.01 9.35 2.24
CA TYR A 351 17.70 9.50 1.64
C TYR A 351 17.23 10.96 1.64
N GLU A 352 17.32 11.62 2.80
CA GLU A 352 16.94 13.02 2.98
C GLU A 352 17.69 13.94 2.02
N ARG A 353 19.02 13.78 1.90
CA ARG A 353 19.83 14.59 0.95
C ARG A 353 19.50 14.32 -0.51
N ILE A 354 19.10 13.10 -0.87
CA ILE A 354 18.63 12.79 -2.24
C ILE A 354 17.29 13.47 -2.47
N VAL A 355 16.36 13.40 -1.53
CA VAL A 355 15.05 14.06 -1.60
C VAL A 355 15.20 15.58 -1.76
N GLU A 356 16.04 16.22 -0.95
CA GLU A 356 16.34 17.65 -1.07
C GLU A 356 16.87 18.00 -2.46
N ALA A 357 17.83 17.22 -2.98
CA ALA A 357 18.38 17.43 -4.31
C ALA A 357 17.32 17.23 -5.41
N VAL A 358 16.42 16.24 -5.26
CA VAL A 358 15.36 15.94 -6.22
C VAL A 358 14.33 17.06 -6.27
N VAL A 359 13.83 17.52 -5.12
CA VAL A 359 12.87 18.63 -5.02
C VAL A 359 13.37 19.89 -5.71
N THR A 360 14.66 20.18 -5.58
CA THR A 360 15.24 21.40 -6.13
C THR A 360 15.54 21.31 -7.63
N ARG A 361 15.92 20.13 -8.13
CA ARG A 361 16.53 19.99 -9.47
C ARG A 361 15.66 19.29 -10.50
N PHE A 362 14.73 18.44 -10.07
CA PHE A 362 14.02 17.52 -10.95
C PHE A 362 12.50 17.60 -10.72
N PRO A 363 11.84 18.68 -11.18
CA PRO A 363 10.42 18.92 -10.92
C PRO A 363 9.48 17.88 -11.55
N SER A 364 9.95 17.08 -12.53
CA SER A 364 9.15 16.00 -13.12
C SER A 364 9.04 14.76 -12.23
N ILE A 365 9.90 14.60 -11.22
CA ILE A 365 9.87 13.42 -10.35
C ILE A 365 8.70 13.58 -9.37
N GLU A 366 7.77 12.64 -9.43
CA GLU A 366 6.53 12.59 -8.65
C GLU A 366 6.70 11.84 -7.33
N PHE A 367 7.60 10.84 -7.28
CA PHE A 367 7.91 10.13 -6.04
C PHE A 367 9.30 9.52 -5.98
N LEU A 368 9.75 9.22 -4.75
CA LEU A 368 10.95 8.45 -4.47
C LEU A 368 10.62 7.37 -3.44
N VAL A 369 11.06 6.13 -3.68
CA VAL A 369 10.82 4.99 -2.78
C VAL A 369 12.15 4.28 -2.49
N ALA A 370 12.45 4.00 -1.23
CA ALA A 370 13.68 3.29 -0.87
C ALA A 370 13.53 2.39 0.35
N GLY A 371 14.23 1.26 0.35
CA GLY A 371 14.51 0.52 1.57
C GLY A 371 15.62 1.21 2.36
N SER A 372 15.40 1.39 3.65
CA SER A 372 16.31 2.10 4.55
C SER A 372 16.53 1.33 5.86
N SER A 373 17.71 1.49 6.44
CA SER A 373 18.05 1.00 7.78
C SER A 373 17.66 1.96 8.91
N MET A 374 17.13 3.12 8.57
CA MET A 374 16.67 4.13 9.51
C MET A 374 15.36 4.75 9.04
N ASN A 375 14.45 4.98 9.98
CA ASN A 375 13.19 5.68 9.71
C ASN A 375 13.37 7.20 9.65
N CYS A 376 12.32 7.94 9.30
CA CYS A 376 12.38 9.40 9.20
C CYS A 376 12.40 10.13 10.55
N LYS A 377 12.57 9.40 11.67
CA LYS A 377 12.93 9.92 13.00
C LYS A 377 14.40 9.64 13.37
N GLY A 378 15.14 8.95 12.50
CA GLY A 378 16.51 8.51 12.76
C GLY A 378 16.62 7.23 13.60
N GLU A 379 15.54 6.49 13.82
CA GLU A 379 15.58 5.23 14.57
C GLU A 379 16.00 4.08 13.65
N VAL A 380 16.90 3.21 14.13
CA VAL A 380 17.41 2.06 13.38
C VAL A 380 16.30 1.00 13.24
N ALA A 381 15.91 0.71 12.01
CA ALA A 381 14.93 -0.31 11.66
C ALA A 381 14.98 -0.61 10.16
N ASN A 382 14.54 -1.80 9.75
CA ASN A 382 14.31 -2.10 8.35
C ASN A 382 12.96 -1.49 7.91
N VAL A 383 13.02 -0.42 7.11
CA VAL A 383 11.86 0.39 6.73
C VAL A 383 11.81 0.68 5.24
N ALA A 384 10.61 0.96 4.75
CA ALA A 384 10.37 1.60 3.48
C ALA A 384 10.18 3.09 3.73
N LEU A 385 10.94 3.92 3.00
CA LEU A 385 10.76 5.36 2.91
C LEU A 385 10.03 5.67 1.60
N SER A 386 9.07 6.58 1.65
CA SER A 386 8.35 7.05 0.46
C SER A 386 8.15 8.54 0.55
N SER A 387 8.58 9.25 -0.49
CA SER A 387 8.39 10.68 -0.67
C SER A 387 7.49 10.91 -1.86
N VAL A 388 6.45 11.72 -1.69
CA VAL A 388 5.61 12.20 -2.80
C VAL A 388 5.87 13.69 -2.97
N PHE A 389 6.22 14.07 -4.19
CA PHE A 389 6.56 15.43 -4.57
C PHE A 389 5.33 16.14 -5.12
N LYS A 390 5.21 17.44 -4.83
CA LYS A 390 4.10 18.24 -5.35
C LYS A 390 4.38 18.74 -6.76
N SER A 391 3.31 18.87 -7.55
CA SER A 391 3.29 19.77 -8.71
C SER A 391 3.30 21.22 -8.22
N SER A 392 4.04 22.09 -8.90
CA SER A 392 4.49 23.41 -8.45
C SER A 392 3.36 24.39 -8.10
N ASN A 393 2.98 24.50 -6.81
CA ASN A 393 2.24 25.66 -6.29
C ASN A 393 3.20 26.58 -5.52
N PRO A 394 3.36 27.86 -5.93
CA PRO A 394 4.29 28.80 -5.29
C PRO A 394 3.89 29.26 -3.88
N ASP A 395 2.62 29.08 -3.46
CA ASP A 395 2.10 29.55 -2.18
C ASP A 395 2.43 28.62 -0.99
N TRP A 396 2.93 27.40 -1.26
CA TRP A 396 3.27 26.42 -0.22
C TRP A 396 4.78 26.37 0.05
N LEU A 397 5.19 26.49 1.32
CA LEU A 397 6.60 26.40 1.70
C LEU A 397 7.16 24.97 1.59
N ALA A 398 6.36 23.95 1.90
CA ALA A 398 6.74 22.53 1.77
C ALA A 398 6.39 21.93 0.40
N ARG A 399 7.39 21.32 -0.26
CA ARG A 399 7.34 20.74 -1.62
C ARG A 399 7.31 19.21 -1.66
N THR A 400 7.61 18.53 -0.55
CA THR A 400 7.59 17.07 -0.46
C THR A 400 7.20 16.58 0.92
N ILE A 401 6.43 15.48 0.95
CA ILE A 401 6.07 14.76 2.17
C ILE A 401 6.72 13.40 2.15
N THR A 402 7.44 13.07 3.23
CA THR A 402 8.05 11.75 3.40
C THR A 402 7.43 10.99 4.54
N THR A 403 7.10 9.73 4.30
CA THR A 403 6.69 8.79 5.34
C THR A 403 7.63 7.61 5.42
N SER A 404 7.66 6.97 6.59
CA SER A 404 8.45 5.77 6.84
C SER A 404 7.59 4.69 7.46
N ARG A 405 7.79 3.45 7.03
CA ARG A 405 6.98 2.29 7.46
C ARG A 405 7.88 1.08 7.67
N SER A 406 7.76 0.44 8.83
CA SER A 406 8.63 -0.69 9.19
C SER A 406 8.19 -1.99 8.54
N LYS A 407 9.14 -2.89 8.33
CA LYS A 407 8.92 -4.30 7.94
C LYS A 407 7.98 -5.01 8.92
N HIS A 408 7.10 -5.87 8.41
CA HIS A 408 6.09 -6.58 9.22
C HIS A 408 6.48 -8.02 9.55
N HIS A 409 7.40 -8.60 8.78
CA HIS A 409 7.90 -9.96 8.94
C HIS A 409 9.43 -10.00 8.95
N ARG A 410 9.99 -10.78 9.87
CA ARG A 410 11.45 -11.01 9.90
C ARG A 410 11.85 -11.95 8.78
N TRP A 411 12.98 -11.67 8.15
CA TRP A 411 13.59 -12.65 7.27
C TRP A 411 14.16 -13.82 8.08
N ARG A 412 13.82 -15.05 7.69
CA ARG A 412 14.43 -16.28 8.19
C ARG A 412 15.36 -16.83 7.12
N LEU A 413 16.61 -17.09 7.51
CA LEU A 413 17.63 -17.74 6.70
C LEU A 413 17.79 -19.21 7.12
N ASP A 414 17.76 -20.11 6.13
CA ASP A 414 18.03 -21.54 6.28
C ASP A 414 19.33 -21.96 5.55
N GLU A 415 19.69 -23.24 5.67
CA GLU A 415 20.86 -23.83 5.00
C GLU A 415 20.87 -23.54 3.49
N SER A 416 19.72 -23.64 2.82
CA SER A 416 19.58 -23.45 1.38
C SER A 416 19.90 -22.01 0.98
N GLN A 417 19.34 -21.03 1.69
CA GLN A 417 19.60 -19.61 1.45
C GLN A 417 21.02 -19.22 1.84
N ILE A 418 21.55 -19.71 2.95
CA ILE A 418 22.95 -19.47 3.37
C ILE A 418 23.91 -19.98 2.30
N SER A 419 23.67 -21.18 1.79
CA SER A 419 24.49 -21.76 0.73
C SER A 419 24.34 -20.99 -0.58
N THR A 420 23.10 -20.63 -0.96
CA THR A 420 22.81 -19.85 -2.17
C THR A 420 23.53 -18.50 -2.16
N TYR A 421 23.55 -17.81 -1.03
CA TYR A 421 24.21 -16.51 -0.91
C TYR A 421 25.66 -16.62 -0.43
N ALA A 422 26.25 -17.82 -0.37
CA ALA A 422 27.60 -18.07 0.12
C ALA A 422 27.91 -17.43 1.49
N LEU A 423 26.96 -17.49 2.43
CA LEU A 423 27.05 -16.84 3.75
C LEU A 423 27.64 -17.74 4.84
N ALA A 424 28.01 -18.98 4.51
CA ALA A 424 28.48 -19.99 5.46
C ALA A 424 29.71 -19.56 6.30
N ALA A 425 30.52 -18.64 5.79
CA ALA A 425 31.66 -18.07 6.52
C ALA A 425 31.25 -17.15 7.68
N ALA A 426 30.00 -16.69 7.71
CA ALA A 426 29.47 -15.76 8.70
C ALA A 426 28.28 -16.32 9.50
N LEU A 427 27.50 -17.22 8.90
CA LEU A 427 26.32 -17.83 9.48
C LEU A 427 26.43 -19.35 9.31
N ASP A 428 26.42 -20.11 10.41
CA ASP A 428 26.47 -21.57 10.38
C ASP A 428 25.22 -22.11 9.65
N PRO A 429 25.36 -22.87 8.54
CA PRO A 429 24.24 -23.42 7.80
C PRO A 429 23.36 -24.39 8.61
N ARG A 430 23.87 -24.94 9.72
CA ARG A 430 23.14 -25.86 10.61
C ARG A 430 22.21 -25.15 11.59
N VAL A 431 22.25 -23.82 11.62
CA VAL A 431 21.43 -22.98 12.52
C VAL A 431 20.34 -22.30 11.70
N THR A 432 19.11 -22.25 12.22
CA THR A 432 18.06 -21.40 11.66
C THR A 432 18.25 -19.97 12.15
N TRP A 433 18.44 -19.03 11.22
CA TRP A 433 18.75 -17.65 11.56
C TRP A 433 17.55 -16.73 11.34
N TRP A 434 17.22 -15.92 12.34
CA TRP A 434 16.19 -14.88 12.25
C TRP A 434 16.82 -13.49 12.20
N GLU A 435 16.28 -12.63 11.34
CA GLU A 435 16.68 -11.22 11.26
C GLU A 435 16.41 -10.53 12.59
N LYS A 436 17.45 -9.95 13.18
CA LYS A 436 17.34 -9.23 14.44
C LYS A 436 16.82 -7.82 14.20
N THR A 437 15.51 -7.73 14.07
CA THR A 437 14.79 -6.46 13.97
C THR A 437 13.55 -6.48 14.86
N MET A 438 13.17 -5.31 15.35
CA MET A 438 11.88 -5.12 15.99
C MET A 438 10.80 -5.06 14.90
N VAL A 439 9.70 -5.76 15.14
CA VAL A 439 8.48 -5.63 14.32
C VAL A 439 7.53 -4.75 15.13
N PRO A 440 7.43 -3.44 14.83
CA PRO A 440 6.54 -2.54 15.56
C PRO A 440 5.09 -2.75 15.10
N LYS A 441 4.21 -1.83 15.48
CA LYS A 441 2.85 -1.74 14.92
C LYS A 441 2.87 -1.88 13.40
N ARG A 442 1.96 -2.69 12.86
CA ARG A 442 1.90 -2.94 11.42
C ARG A 442 1.08 -1.86 10.75
N GLU A 443 1.66 -1.23 9.73
CA GLU A 443 1.03 -0.14 9.00
C GLU A 443 1.21 -0.34 7.49
N ILE A 444 0.21 0.02 6.69
CA ILE A 444 0.25 0.10 5.22
C ILE A 444 -0.03 1.55 4.84
N HIS A 445 0.89 2.15 4.09
CA HIS A 445 0.73 3.50 3.56
C HIS A 445 0.32 3.42 2.10
N VAL A 446 -0.78 4.07 1.75
CA VAL A 446 -1.28 4.16 0.38
C VAL A 446 -1.08 5.61 -0.06
N ASN A 447 -0.21 5.81 -1.05
CA ASN A 447 0.19 7.13 -1.52
C ASN A 447 -0.49 7.42 -2.84
N VAL A 448 -1.29 8.49 -2.90
CA VAL A 448 -1.81 9.04 -4.15
C VAL A 448 -0.67 9.75 -4.86
N PHE A 449 -0.44 9.43 -6.13
CA PHE A 449 0.59 10.08 -6.94
C PHE A 449 0.04 10.71 -8.23
N ARG A 450 -1.14 10.27 -8.70
CA ARG A 450 -1.90 10.86 -9.82
C ARG A 450 -3.40 10.83 -9.50
N GLU A 451 -4.21 11.45 -10.35
CA GLU A 451 -5.65 11.67 -10.13
C GLU A 451 -6.43 10.41 -9.73
N ALA A 452 -6.12 9.25 -10.31
CA ALA A 452 -6.77 7.97 -10.01
C ALA A 452 -5.78 6.88 -9.55
N SER A 453 -4.47 7.17 -9.50
CA SER A 453 -3.46 6.17 -9.15
C SER A 453 -2.87 6.33 -7.76
N THR A 454 -2.72 5.17 -7.11
CA THR A 454 -2.06 5.02 -5.82
C THR A 454 -0.95 3.98 -5.86
N PHE A 455 0.07 4.16 -5.04
CA PHE A 455 1.06 3.11 -4.80
C PHE A 455 1.20 2.78 -3.31
N THR A 456 1.66 1.57 -3.05
CA THR A 456 2.13 1.16 -1.72
C THR A 456 3.43 0.37 -1.83
N THR A 457 4.07 0.13 -0.70
CA THR A 457 5.38 -0.51 -0.62
C THR A 457 5.34 -1.66 0.37
N MET A 458 5.88 -2.81 -0.03
CA MET A 458 6.09 -4.04 0.73
C MET A 458 7.58 -4.32 0.85
N ILE A 459 8.01 -4.98 1.94
CA ILE A 459 9.42 -5.29 2.18
C ILE A 459 9.60 -6.80 2.32
N CYS A 460 10.25 -7.42 1.34
CA CYS A 460 10.69 -8.81 1.39
C CYS A 460 9.60 -9.78 1.86
N GLU A 461 9.79 -10.39 3.03
CA GLU A 461 8.90 -11.39 3.62
C GLU A 461 7.45 -10.88 3.79
N ASP A 462 7.24 -9.55 3.84
CA ASP A 462 5.90 -8.96 3.88
C ASP A 462 5.05 -9.35 2.66
N MET A 463 5.65 -9.48 1.47
CA MET A 463 4.94 -9.93 0.27
C MET A 463 4.74 -11.45 0.24
N ALA A 464 5.61 -12.20 0.90
CA ALA A 464 5.55 -13.68 0.94
C ALA A 464 4.54 -14.20 1.97
N ARG A 465 3.91 -13.33 2.76
CA ARG A 465 2.98 -13.69 3.83
C ARG A 465 1.65 -13.01 3.58
N VAL A 466 0.61 -13.84 3.45
CA VAL A 466 -0.77 -13.36 3.28
C VAL A 466 -1.15 -12.51 4.49
N ASP A 467 -0.96 -13.04 5.69
CA ASP A 467 -1.30 -12.31 6.89
C ASP A 467 -0.17 -11.39 7.37
N PRO A 468 -0.50 -10.24 7.97
CA PRO A 468 -1.85 -9.67 8.05
C PRO A 468 -2.14 -8.64 6.94
N CYS A 469 -1.17 -8.37 6.06
CA CYS A 469 -1.20 -7.21 5.18
C CYS A 469 -1.92 -7.44 3.84
N HIS A 470 -1.96 -8.67 3.30
CA HIS A 470 -2.61 -8.89 2.00
C HIS A 470 -4.12 -8.64 2.07
N THR A 471 -4.76 -8.90 3.21
CA THR A 471 -6.19 -8.58 3.39
C THR A 471 -6.44 -7.08 3.18
N VAL A 472 -5.61 -6.23 3.79
CA VAL A 472 -5.70 -4.76 3.62
C VAL A 472 -5.40 -4.35 2.18
N LEU A 473 -4.32 -4.87 1.59
CA LEU A 473 -3.94 -4.55 0.21
C LEU A 473 -5.03 -4.92 -0.80
N ARG A 474 -5.61 -6.11 -0.66
CA ARG A 474 -6.65 -6.60 -1.57
C ARG A 474 -8.00 -5.91 -1.34
N SER A 475 -8.26 -5.39 -0.13
CA SER A 475 -9.45 -4.57 0.14
C SER A 475 -9.34 -3.17 -0.45
N ILE A 476 -8.17 -2.53 -0.36
CA ILE A 476 -7.97 -1.17 -0.89
C ILE A 476 -7.75 -1.18 -2.42
N GLY A 477 -6.98 -2.15 -2.92
CA GLY A 477 -6.60 -2.24 -4.31
C GLY A 477 -5.70 -1.15 -4.85
N PRO A 478 -4.49 -0.93 -4.29
CA PRO A 478 -3.54 0.04 -4.85
C PRO A 478 -3.25 -0.23 -6.34
N SER A 479 -3.13 0.81 -7.16
CA SER A 479 -2.84 0.65 -8.59
C SER A 479 -1.45 0.05 -8.84
N LEU A 480 -0.49 0.37 -7.96
CA LEU A 480 0.91 -0.05 -8.04
C LEU A 480 1.43 -0.54 -6.67
N VAL A 481 2.16 -1.65 -6.67
CA VAL A 481 2.82 -2.21 -5.47
C VAL A 481 4.32 -2.35 -5.73
N PHE A 482 5.12 -1.67 -4.93
CA PHE A 482 6.58 -1.85 -4.90
C PHE A 482 6.95 -2.89 -3.84
N ALA A 483 7.51 -4.03 -4.24
CA ALA A 483 8.07 -4.99 -3.31
C ALA A 483 9.60 -4.86 -3.29
N LEU A 484 10.13 -4.23 -2.25
CA LEU A 484 11.56 -4.00 -2.05
C LEU A 484 12.18 -5.21 -1.38
N LEU A 485 13.18 -5.83 -1.99
CA LEU A 485 13.71 -7.13 -1.58
C LEU A 485 15.22 -7.10 -1.38
N MET A 486 15.71 -7.86 -0.40
CA MET A 486 17.04 -8.46 -0.39
C MET A 486 16.93 -9.94 -0.76
N ASP A 487 16.99 -10.23 -2.06
CA ASP A 487 16.83 -11.58 -2.59
C ASP A 487 17.76 -11.77 -3.82
N GLY A 488 17.81 -12.98 -4.36
CA GLY A 488 18.51 -13.26 -5.63
C GLY A 488 17.78 -12.73 -6.88
N PRO A 489 18.07 -13.26 -8.08
CA PRO A 489 17.48 -12.78 -9.33
C PRO A 489 15.94 -12.78 -9.35
N GLN A 490 15.33 -11.74 -9.90
CA GLN A 490 13.88 -11.58 -10.01
C GLN A 490 13.39 -12.19 -11.33
N VAL A 491 12.98 -13.46 -11.29
CA VAL A 491 12.59 -14.26 -12.46
C VAL A 491 11.25 -15.00 -12.19
N PRO A 492 10.49 -15.36 -13.24
CA PRO A 492 9.12 -15.88 -13.11
C PRO A 492 8.97 -17.14 -12.26
N GLU A 493 9.99 -17.98 -12.18
CA GLU A 493 9.94 -19.29 -11.50
C GLU A 493 10.11 -19.15 -9.98
N ARG A 494 10.51 -17.97 -9.51
CA ARG A 494 10.82 -17.74 -8.09
C ARG A 494 9.62 -17.23 -7.31
N TRP A 495 9.74 -17.34 -5.99
CA TRP A 495 8.69 -16.94 -5.07
C TRP A 495 8.16 -15.51 -5.31
N PRO A 496 8.97 -14.47 -5.65
CA PRO A 496 8.42 -13.13 -5.80
C PRO A 496 7.34 -13.05 -6.88
N ALA A 497 7.54 -13.72 -8.01
CA ALA A 497 6.58 -13.77 -9.11
C ALA A 497 5.26 -14.45 -8.72
N ARG A 498 5.33 -15.50 -7.89
CA ARG A 498 4.13 -16.20 -7.39
C ARG A 498 3.25 -15.28 -6.53
N TYR A 499 3.84 -14.57 -5.58
CA TYR A 499 3.06 -13.66 -4.72
C TYR A 499 2.69 -12.35 -5.41
N ALA A 500 3.48 -11.88 -6.38
CA ALA A 500 3.08 -10.79 -7.26
C ALA A 500 1.82 -11.15 -8.06
N THR A 501 1.70 -12.41 -8.51
CA THR A 501 0.50 -12.90 -9.21
C THR A 501 -0.75 -12.82 -8.33
N VAL A 502 -0.64 -13.11 -7.03
CA VAL A 502 -1.79 -13.00 -6.11
C VAL A 502 -2.37 -11.59 -6.10
N LEU A 503 -1.54 -10.55 -6.06
CA LEU A 503 -1.99 -9.15 -6.04
C LEU A 503 -2.41 -8.65 -7.43
N ALA A 504 -1.78 -9.16 -8.50
CA ALA A 504 -2.14 -8.82 -9.86
C ALA A 504 -3.47 -9.45 -10.32
N ASP A 505 -3.80 -10.65 -9.83
CA ASP A 505 -5.08 -11.30 -10.14
C ASP A 505 -6.21 -10.77 -9.24
N ASP A 506 -5.90 -10.41 -7.99
CA ASP A 506 -6.83 -9.81 -7.04
C ASP A 506 -6.06 -8.95 -6.03
N PRO A 507 -6.14 -7.61 -6.11
CA PRO A 507 -7.28 -6.85 -6.68
C PRO A 507 -7.08 -6.37 -8.12
N GLY A 508 -6.01 -6.78 -8.81
CA GLY A 508 -5.68 -6.25 -10.14
C GLY A 508 -4.38 -5.44 -10.17
N SER A 509 -3.70 -5.27 -9.03
CA SER A 509 -2.56 -4.34 -8.88
C SER A 509 -1.40 -4.66 -9.82
N SER A 510 -0.75 -3.64 -10.37
CA SER A 510 0.55 -3.81 -10.99
C SER A 510 1.63 -3.95 -9.92
N VAL A 511 2.53 -4.93 -10.03
CA VAL A 511 3.51 -5.26 -9.01
C VAL A 511 4.93 -5.20 -9.58
N LEU A 512 5.79 -4.42 -8.96
CA LEU A 512 7.23 -4.39 -9.22
C LEU A 512 7.99 -5.00 -8.04
N THR A 513 8.52 -6.20 -8.21
CA THR A 513 9.48 -6.79 -7.28
C THR A 513 10.88 -6.30 -7.64
N PHE A 514 11.66 -5.82 -6.66
CA PHE A 514 12.94 -5.18 -6.95
C PHE A 514 13.99 -5.49 -5.88
N THR A 515 15.18 -5.91 -6.32
CA THR A 515 16.29 -6.27 -5.43
C THR A 515 17.62 -5.65 -5.84
N SER A 516 18.62 -5.80 -4.96
CA SER A 516 19.98 -5.30 -5.18
C SER A 516 20.81 -6.24 -6.05
N LEU A 517 21.74 -5.69 -6.83
CA LEU A 517 22.71 -6.50 -7.57
C LEU A 517 23.62 -7.29 -6.64
N ALA A 518 23.89 -6.78 -5.43
CA ALA A 518 24.81 -7.42 -4.50
C ALA A 518 24.44 -8.87 -4.15
N LEU A 519 23.18 -9.16 -3.84
CA LEU A 519 22.74 -10.52 -3.51
C LEU A 519 22.60 -11.41 -4.75
N ILE A 520 22.20 -10.82 -5.89
CA ILE A 520 22.21 -11.49 -7.20
C ILE A 520 23.62 -12.00 -7.52
N GLU A 521 24.64 -11.15 -7.42
CA GLU A 521 26.03 -11.50 -7.71
C GLU A 521 26.55 -12.59 -6.77
N ARG A 522 26.14 -12.58 -5.49
CA ARG A 522 26.48 -13.67 -4.56
C ARG A 522 25.83 -14.98 -4.97
N ALA A 523 24.55 -14.96 -5.33
CA ALA A 523 23.85 -16.14 -5.83
C ALA A 523 24.52 -16.70 -7.08
N ASN A 524 24.83 -15.85 -8.06
CA ASN A 524 25.45 -16.24 -9.33
C ASN A 524 26.84 -16.86 -9.15
N ARG A 525 27.67 -16.35 -8.21
CA ARG A 525 29.00 -16.92 -7.91
C ARG A 525 28.97 -18.35 -7.37
N THR A 526 27.85 -18.80 -6.80
CA THR A 526 27.71 -20.18 -6.32
C THR A 526 27.31 -21.17 -7.40
N GLY A 527 27.05 -20.70 -8.64
CA GLY A 527 26.67 -21.53 -9.78
C GLY A 527 25.30 -22.21 -9.67
N ARG A 528 24.48 -21.83 -8.68
CA ARG A 528 23.22 -22.54 -8.35
C ARG A 528 22.00 -22.13 -9.19
N LYS A 529 22.10 -21.16 -10.10
CA LYS A 529 21.01 -20.71 -11.01
C LYS A 529 21.58 -20.18 -12.34
N ASP A 530 20.71 -20.05 -13.33
CA ASP A 530 20.83 -19.51 -14.70
C ASP A 530 21.77 -18.29 -14.96
N GLY A 531 22.41 -17.72 -13.95
CA GLY A 531 23.29 -16.55 -14.07
C GLY A 531 22.53 -15.25 -14.29
N SER A 532 21.21 -15.25 -14.08
CA SER A 532 20.37 -14.08 -14.35
C SER A 532 20.80 -12.86 -13.53
N ARG A 533 20.80 -11.69 -14.19
CA ARG A 533 20.98 -10.37 -13.57
C ARG A 533 19.69 -9.56 -13.55
N SER A 534 18.54 -10.23 -13.58
CA SER A 534 17.23 -9.60 -13.40
C SER A 534 17.11 -9.01 -12.00
N VAL A 535 17.22 -7.69 -11.92
CA VAL A 535 17.13 -6.93 -10.66
C VAL A 535 15.69 -6.69 -10.26
N ALA A 536 14.77 -6.67 -11.24
CA ALA A 536 13.36 -6.53 -10.99
C ALA A 536 12.52 -7.52 -11.82
N LEU A 537 11.28 -7.70 -11.40
CA LEU A 537 10.24 -8.39 -12.15
C LEU A 537 8.95 -7.58 -12.05
N TRP A 538 8.32 -7.39 -13.20
CA TRP A 538 7.05 -6.72 -13.37
C TRP A 538 5.94 -7.74 -13.59
N LYS A 539 4.83 -7.59 -12.88
CA LYS A 539 3.59 -8.35 -13.06
C LYS A 539 2.44 -7.36 -13.20
N GLU A 540 1.59 -7.53 -14.21
CA GLU A 540 0.44 -6.66 -14.46
C GLU A 540 -0.89 -7.43 -14.50
N ASP A 541 -1.98 -6.67 -14.53
CA ASP A 541 -3.38 -7.11 -14.52
C ASP A 541 -3.77 -8.02 -15.69
N THR A 542 -3.03 -7.95 -16.81
CA THR A 542 -3.24 -8.80 -17.99
C THR A 542 -2.65 -10.21 -17.85
N GLY A 543 -1.98 -10.49 -16.73
CA GLY A 543 -1.23 -11.71 -16.48
C GLY A 543 0.21 -11.69 -17.02
N ARG A 544 0.58 -10.69 -17.83
CA ARG A 544 1.94 -10.53 -18.36
C ARG A 544 2.96 -10.38 -17.23
N THR A 545 4.08 -11.09 -17.38
CA THR A 545 5.19 -11.08 -16.44
C THR A 545 6.48 -10.77 -17.20
N VAL A 546 7.27 -9.80 -16.75
CA VAL A 546 8.50 -9.34 -17.42
C VAL A 546 9.65 -9.26 -16.43
N ALA A 547 10.73 -9.99 -16.69
CA ALA A 547 11.97 -9.85 -15.93
C ALA A 547 12.81 -8.67 -16.46
N ILE A 548 13.37 -7.89 -15.55
CA ILE A 548 14.06 -6.62 -15.83
C ILE A 548 15.55 -6.77 -15.48
N PRO A 549 16.42 -7.16 -16.45
CA PRO A 549 17.86 -7.26 -16.26
C PRO A 549 18.55 -5.91 -16.08
N CYS A 550 19.52 -5.87 -15.17
CA CYS A 550 20.57 -4.85 -15.15
C CYS A 550 21.88 -5.49 -15.63
N PRO A 551 22.24 -5.31 -16.92
CA PRO A 551 23.40 -5.97 -17.50
C PRO A 551 24.72 -5.56 -16.86
N ASP A 552 25.75 -6.38 -17.08
CA ASP A 552 27.12 -6.09 -16.65
C ASP A 552 27.56 -4.67 -17.02
N GLY A 553 28.20 -4.01 -16.06
CA GLY A 553 28.70 -2.65 -16.19
C GLY A 553 27.63 -1.54 -16.27
N HIS A 554 26.34 -1.87 -16.15
CA HIS A 554 25.27 -0.88 -15.98
C HIS A 554 24.99 -0.67 -14.50
N HIS A 555 24.39 0.48 -14.17
CA HIS A 555 24.19 0.87 -12.79
C HIS A 555 22.73 1.14 -12.40
N GLY A 556 21.81 0.99 -13.34
CA GLY A 556 20.38 1.11 -13.13
C GLY A 556 19.61 0.72 -14.39
N VAL A 557 18.29 0.75 -14.29
CA VAL A 557 17.39 0.50 -15.42
C VAL A 557 16.25 1.50 -15.34
N VAL A 558 15.95 2.19 -16.44
CA VAL A 558 14.70 2.96 -16.57
C VAL A 558 13.62 1.99 -17.05
N LEU A 559 12.50 1.96 -16.33
CA LEU A 559 11.29 1.22 -16.68
C LEU A 559 10.23 2.22 -17.14
N THR A 560 9.63 2.00 -18.31
CA THR A 560 8.56 2.84 -18.86
C THR A 560 7.24 2.09 -18.81
N LEU A 561 6.26 2.71 -18.15
CA LEU A 561 4.92 2.19 -17.96
C LEU A 561 3.89 3.16 -18.55
N SER A 562 2.70 2.67 -18.92
CA SER A 562 1.59 3.52 -19.33
C SER A 562 0.35 3.21 -18.50
N GLY A 563 -0.40 4.25 -18.17
CA GLY A 563 -1.70 4.14 -17.53
C GLY A 563 -2.76 3.75 -18.56
N TYR A 564 -3.49 2.68 -18.27
CA TYR A 564 -4.65 2.24 -19.04
C TYR A 564 -5.90 2.46 -18.22
N ARG A 565 -6.91 3.08 -18.84
CA ARG A 565 -8.25 3.14 -18.27
C ARG A 565 -8.82 1.73 -18.20
N THR A 566 -9.35 1.36 -17.04
CA THR A 566 -10.03 0.09 -16.79
C THR A 566 -11.44 0.36 -16.30
N THR A 567 -12.41 -0.35 -16.86
CA THR A 567 -13.76 -0.36 -16.31
C THR A 567 -13.84 -1.45 -15.26
N GLU A 568 -14.17 -1.04 -14.04
CA GLU A 568 -14.38 -1.91 -12.90
C GLU A 568 -15.88 -1.93 -12.57
N ALA A 569 -16.37 -3.05 -12.07
CA ALA A 569 -17.77 -3.19 -11.69
C ALA A 569 -17.87 -3.88 -10.34
N THR A 570 -18.78 -3.38 -9.51
CA THR A 570 -19.20 -4.09 -8.31
C THR A 570 -20.08 -5.28 -8.67
N PHE A 571 -20.28 -6.19 -7.70
CA PHE A 571 -21.13 -7.36 -7.85
C PHE A 571 -22.58 -7.00 -8.21
N ASP A 572 -23.09 -5.86 -7.71
CA ASP A 572 -24.41 -5.30 -8.01
C ASP A 572 -24.43 -4.42 -9.28
N GLY A 573 -23.37 -4.43 -10.09
CA GLY A 573 -23.35 -3.83 -11.42
C GLY A 573 -23.00 -2.34 -11.49
N ARG A 574 -22.72 -1.67 -10.36
CA ARG A 574 -22.26 -0.27 -10.35
C ARG A 574 -20.87 -0.20 -10.97
N GLN A 575 -20.70 0.69 -11.95
CA GLN A 575 -19.46 0.78 -12.73
C GLN A 575 -18.61 1.95 -12.25
N ASN A 576 -17.29 1.72 -12.13
CA ASN A 576 -16.28 2.76 -12.07
C ASN A 576 -15.46 2.72 -13.37
N ARG A 577 -15.45 3.82 -14.13
CA ARG A 577 -14.73 3.93 -15.41
C ARG A 577 -13.40 4.67 -15.30
N ASP A 578 -13.06 5.14 -14.11
CA ASP A 578 -11.87 5.93 -13.84
C ASP A 578 -10.73 5.09 -13.24
N GLY A 579 -10.95 3.79 -13.05
CA GLY A 579 -9.90 2.84 -12.67
C GLY A 579 -8.69 2.93 -13.59
N ARG A 580 -7.49 2.80 -13.02
CA ARG A 580 -6.21 2.83 -13.75
C ARG A 580 -5.37 1.60 -13.47
N ALA A 581 -4.88 0.98 -14.55
CA ALA A 581 -3.90 -0.09 -14.52
C ALA A 581 -2.60 0.36 -15.20
N TRP A 582 -1.47 0.17 -14.53
CA TRP A 582 -0.15 0.47 -15.10
C TRP A 582 0.39 -0.74 -15.83
N ARG A 583 0.83 -0.58 -17.08
CA ARG A 583 1.33 -1.70 -17.90
C ARG A 583 2.70 -1.44 -18.46
N PHE A 584 3.46 -2.51 -18.66
CA PHE A 584 4.84 -2.45 -19.15
C PHE A 584 4.91 -2.09 -20.64
N HIS A 585 5.71 -1.08 -20.98
CA HIS A 585 5.99 -0.71 -22.37
C HIS A 585 7.45 -0.89 -22.77
N GLY A 586 8.40 -0.59 -21.89
CA GLY A 586 9.80 -0.67 -22.24
C GLY A 586 10.74 -0.59 -21.04
N GLN A 587 12.00 -0.90 -21.29
CA GLN A 587 13.06 -0.74 -20.31
C GLN A 587 14.37 -0.38 -21.00
N GLN A 588 15.20 0.41 -20.34
CA GLN A 588 16.52 0.79 -20.84
C GLN A 588 17.56 0.73 -19.71
N PRO A 589 18.63 -0.08 -19.86
CA PRO A 589 19.75 -0.06 -18.94
C PRO A 589 20.48 1.29 -18.95
N VAL A 590 20.84 1.79 -17.78
CA VAL A 590 21.54 3.07 -17.60
C VAL A 590 22.95 2.82 -17.08
N LYS A 591 23.92 3.42 -17.76
CA LYS A 591 25.33 3.41 -17.37
C LYS A 591 25.84 4.83 -17.25
N LEU A 592 26.52 5.13 -16.14
CA LEU A 592 27.30 6.35 -16.03
C LEU A 592 28.63 6.17 -16.72
N ARG A 593 28.98 7.12 -17.59
CA ARG A 593 30.31 7.25 -18.17
C ARG A 593 31.02 8.39 -17.45
N PRO A 594 32.30 8.25 -17.08
CA PRO A 594 33.05 9.36 -16.48
C PRO A 594 33.14 10.51 -17.50
N THR A 595 32.53 11.66 -17.19
CA THR A 595 32.60 12.85 -18.07
C THR A 595 33.40 13.98 -17.43
N ARG A 596 33.53 13.99 -16.10
CA ARG A 596 34.31 15.00 -15.36
C ARG A 596 35.41 14.35 -14.50
N PRO A 597 36.50 15.09 -14.20
CA PRO A 597 37.51 14.65 -13.24
C PRO A 597 36.86 14.27 -11.90
N GLY A 598 37.11 13.05 -11.42
CA GLY A 598 36.55 12.53 -10.18
C GLY A 598 35.30 11.66 -10.33
N ASP A 599 34.65 11.65 -11.50
CA ASP A 599 33.50 10.78 -11.76
C ASP A 599 33.88 9.30 -11.68
N GLU A 600 35.03 8.93 -12.24
CA GLU A 600 35.55 7.56 -12.17
C GLU A 600 35.77 7.12 -10.72
N ALA A 601 36.39 7.97 -9.90
CA ALA A 601 36.60 7.69 -8.47
C ALA A 601 35.28 7.57 -7.70
N MET A 602 34.28 8.40 -8.02
CA MET A 602 32.95 8.34 -7.41
C MET A 602 32.19 7.06 -7.83
N ILE A 603 32.18 6.72 -9.12
CA ILE A 603 31.58 5.49 -9.63
C ILE A 603 32.25 4.26 -9.00
N ALA A 604 33.59 4.22 -8.97
CA ALA A 604 34.35 3.15 -8.33
C ALA A 604 34.02 3.03 -6.83
N LEU A 605 33.92 4.16 -6.12
CA LEU A 605 33.62 4.18 -4.68
C LEU A 605 32.23 3.63 -4.37
N VAL A 606 31.23 3.90 -5.22
CA VAL A 606 29.84 3.45 -5.07
C VAL A 606 29.65 1.99 -5.53
N THR A 607 30.22 1.62 -6.67
CA THR A 607 30.04 0.29 -7.28
C THR A 607 30.98 -0.77 -6.72
N GLY A 608 32.09 -0.37 -6.11
CA GLY A 608 33.16 -1.27 -5.71
C GLY A 608 33.94 -1.84 -6.89
N ALA A 609 33.81 -1.25 -8.09
CA ALA A 609 34.70 -1.53 -9.21
C ALA A 609 36.09 -0.95 -8.91
N THR A 610 37.12 -1.77 -9.06
CA THR A 610 38.53 -1.39 -8.93
C THR A 610 39.10 -0.91 -10.25
#